data_AF-F4QN24-F1
#
_entry.id   AF-F4QN24-F1
#
_cell.length_a   1.000
_cell.length_b   1.000
_cell.length_c   1.000
_cell.angle_alpha   90.00
_cell.angle_beta   90.00
_cell.angle_gamma   90.00
#
_symmetry.space_group_name_H-M   'P 1'
#
loop_
_entity.id
_entity.type
_entity.pdbx_description
1 polymer ?
#
loop_
_entity_poly.entity_id
_entity_poly.type
_entity_poly.pdbx_seq_one_letter_code
_entity_poly.pdbx_strand_id
1 'polypeptide(L)'
;MLHEKALITVESLGGDHPVQKAMVELHGSQCGFCTPGIVMSLYARTLGATGTFDTDPKDVLAGNLCRCTGYGPILEAARANPFNPSDNTTIAAQLNTIQNPEPLEISGWTAPKTTDQLAQILTERPDARIVAGATDVGLWVTKQHRSLAHIVYVGDIADLSEIYETPEGLTLGAGARYSDALEAMTRLHPSMGELVRRIGAVQVRNSGTIGGNIANGSPIGDMPPALIALNATVTLRRGEGRRTIPLEDFFVAYGQQDRQPGEFVESVFVPRPTGIYRVVKLSKRFDSDISAVCGAFHVTVADGIVTAARIAFGGMAGTPKRAKACEAALTGQPWSQATLDAAAQALSQDYQPLSDVRGSSDYRLVSAANLVRKLWFDGASVLDVRPVDA
;
A
#
# COMPACT_ATOMS: atom_id res chain seq x y z
N MET A 1 -13.29 16.27 3.85
CA MET A 1 -11.91 15.91 3.43
C MET A 1 -10.95 17.12 3.38
N LEU A 2 -11.40 18.32 2.94
CA LEU A 2 -10.55 19.53 2.88
C LEU A 2 -10.92 20.62 3.91
N HIS A 3 -11.94 20.40 4.75
CA HIS A 3 -12.22 21.29 5.87
C HIS A 3 -10.95 21.43 6.74
N GLU A 4 -10.60 22.65 7.13
CA GLU A 4 -9.40 22.96 7.93
C GLU A 4 -8.05 22.67 7.23
N LYS A 5 -8.03 22.57 5.90
CA LYS A 5 -6.81 22.34 5.11
C LYS A 5 -6.58 23.47 4.10
N ALA A 6 -5.31 23.74 3.80
CA ALA A 6 -4.93 24.65 2.72
C ALA A 6 -4.80 23.87 1.40
N LEU A 7 -5.38 24.42 0.33
CA LEU A 7 -5.24 23.90 -1.03
C LEU A 7 -4.34 24.83 -1.84
N ILE A 8 -3.22 24.29 -2.31
CA ILE A 8 -2.28 24.99 -3.19
C ILE A 8 -2.38 24.36 -4.58
N THR A 9 -2.53 25.21 -5.59
CA THR A 9 -2.65 24.81 -7.00
C THR A 9 -1.47 25.39 -7.80
N VAL A 10 -1.36 25.06 -9.09
CA VAL A 10 -0.23 25.54 -9.91
C VAL A 10 -0.26 27.06 -10.06
N GLU A 11 -1.45 27.65 -10.06
CA GLU A 11 -1.69 29.09 -10.14
C GLU A 11 -1.19 29.82 -8.89
N SER A 12 -1.22 29.15 -7.73
CA SER A 12 -0.70 29.69 -6.47
C SER A 12 0.81 29.92 -6.50
N LEU A 13 1.53 29.32 -7.47
CA LEU A 13 2.98 29.47 -7.63
C LEU A 13 3.37 30.73 -8.45
N GLY A 14 2.41 31.51 -8.96
CA GLY A 14 2.68 32.80 -9.60
C GLY A 14 3.25 32.75 -11.02
N GLY A 15 3.63 31.57 -11.52
CA GLY A 15 4.18 31.39 -12.87
C GLY A 15 5.70 31.61 -12.96
N ASP A 16 6.32 32.11 -11.89
CA ASP A 16 7.74 32.42 -11.81
C ASP A 16 8.50 31.56 -10.78
N HIS A 17 7.82 30.60 -10.17
CA HIS A 17 8.42 29.64 -9.25
C HIS A 17 9.56 28.86 -9.95
N PRO A 18 10.68 28.56 -9.26
CA PRO A 18 11.83 27.86 -9.86
C PRO A 18 11.49 26.58 -10.62
N VAL A 19 10.56 25.77 -10.09
CA VAL A 19 10.06 24.55 -10.77
C VAL A 19 9.36 24.89 -12.09
N GLN A 20 8.53 25.95 -12.13
CA GLN A 20 7.83 26.37 -13.36
C GLN A 20 8.83 26.88 -14.41
N LYS A 21 9.82 27.69 -13.98
CA LYS A 21 10.89 28.19 -14.86
C LYS A 21 11.71 27.06 -15.46
N ALA A 22 12.18 26.13 -14.63
CA ALA A 22 12.98 25.00 -15.10
C ALA A 22 12.22 24.11 -16.09
N MET A 23 10.91 23.90 -15.89
CA MET A 23 10.07 23.15 -16.83
C MET A 23 9.98 23.81 -18.21
N VAL A 24 10.07 25.14 -18.29
CA VAL A 24 10.10 25.88 -19.55
C VAL A 24 11.51 25.87 -20.16
N GLU A 25 12.50 26.29 -19.37
CA GLU A 25 13.90 26.48 -19.82
C GLU A 25 14.56 25.17 -20.25
N LEU A 26 14.24 24.06 -19.60
CA LEU A 26 14.80 22.74 -19.90
C LEU A 26 13.86 21.90 -20.77
N HIS A 27 12.90 22.52 -21.47
CA HIS A 27 12.00 21.82 -22.40
C HIS A 27 11.21 20.66 -21.77
N GLY A 28 10.90 20.77 -20.47
CA GLY A 28 10.09 19.82 -19.69
C GLY A 28 8.60 19.80 -20.07
N SER A 29 8.16 20.70 -20.96
CA SER A 29 6.77 20.82 -21.42
C SER A 29 6.68 20.87 -22.95
N GLN A 30 5.75 20.12 -23.53
CA GLN A 30 5.39 20.19 -24.96
C GLN A 30 3.92 20.61 -25.13
N CYS A 31 2.97 19.67 -25.04
CA CYS A 31 1.54 19.98 -25.17
C CYS A 31 0.96 20.74 -23.95
N GLY A 32 1.69 20.82 -22.84
CA GLY A 32 1.28 21.54 -21.63
C GLY A 32 0.26 20.82 -20.73
N PHE A 33 -0.48 19.83 -21.21
CA PHE A 33 -1.62 19.28 -20.46
C PHE A 33 -1.23 18.59 -19.13
N CYS A 34 -0.15 17.81 -19.13
CA CYS A 34 0.34 17.15 -17.91
C CYS A 34 1.20 18.07 -17.01
N THR A 35 1.59 19.25 -17.53
CA THR A 35 2.58 20.13 -16.90
C THR A 35 2.14 20.63 -15.53
N PRO A 36 0.88 21.07 -15.29
CA PRO A 36 0.42 21.46 -13.96
C PRO A 36 0.62 20.39 -12.89
N GLY A 37 0.22 19.14 -13.17
CA GLY A 37 0.35 18.05 -12.19
C GLY A 37 1.80 17.66 -11.91
N ILE A 38 2.66 17.70 -12.93
CA ILE A 38 4.10 17.46 -12.79
C ILE A 38 4.73 18.57 -11.95
N VAL A 39 4.45 19.84 -12.26
CA VAL A 39 4.95 21.00 -11.49
C VAL A 39 4.56 20.86 -10.03
N MET A 40 3.30 20.52 -9.71
CA MET A 40 2.88 20.37 -8.31
C MET A 40 3.54 19.18 -7.59
N SER A 41 3.86 18.10 -8.32
CA SER A 41 4.57 16.96 -7.73
C SER A 41 6.04 17.29 -7.47
N LEU A 42 6.68 18.04 -8.36
CA LEU A 42 8.04 18.56 -8.15
C LEU A 42 8.09 19.63 -7.05
N TYR A 43 7.10 20.52 -6.98
CA TYR A 43 6.96 21.48 -5.90
C TYR A 43 6.81 20.78 -4.53
N ALA A 44 5.96 19.75 -4.43
CA ALA A 44 5.86 18.94 -3.22
C ALA A 44 7.22 18.34 -2.81
N ARG A 45 8.02 17.88 -3.79
CA ARG A 45 9.39 17.41 -3.55
C ARG A 45 10.32 18.53 -3.06
N THR A 46 10.26 19.74 -3.64
CA THR A 46 11.09 20.85 -3.16
C THR A 46 10.74 21.22 -1.71
N LEU A 47 9.48 21.06 -1.31
CA LEU A 47 9.04 21.27 0.08
C LEU A 47 9.44 20.15 1.05
N GLY A 48 9.86 18.98 0.56
CA GLY A 48 10.02 17.79 1.39
C GLY A 48 8.70 17.28 1.96
N ALA A 49 7.61 17.38 1.19
CA ALA A 49 6.31 16.83 1.59
C ALA A 49 6.41 15.33 1.92
N THR A 50 5.50 14.81 2.75
CA THR A 50 5.48 13.41 3.17
C THR A 50 5.62 12.45 1.97
N GLY A 51 6.61 11.56 2.07
CA GLY A 51 6.93 10.57 1.03
C GLY A 51 7.69 11.14 -0.19
N THR A 52 8.20 12.37 -0.13
CA THR A 52 8.96 12.99 -1.25
C THR A 52 10.35 13.48 -0.84
N PHE A 53 10.62 13.66 0.45
CA PHE A 53 11.94 14.08 0.94
C PHE A 53 13.00 13.04 0.57
N ASP A 54 14.16 13.53 0.11
CA ASP A 54 15.31 12.73 -0.37
C ASP A 54 14.95 11.58 -1.34
N THR A 55 13.83 11.73 -2.05
CA THR A 55 13.32 10.70 -2.96
C THR A 55 13.79 10.98 -4.40
N ASP A 56 14.13 9.92 -5.14
CA ASP A 56 14.47 10.04 -6.57
C ASP A 56 13.27 10.69 -7.31
N PRO A 57 13.51 11.70 -8.17
CA PRO A 57 12.45 12.30 -8.98
C PRO A 57 11.59 11.30 -9.74
N LYS A 58 12.12 10.15 -10.15
CA LYS A 58 11.37 9.07 -10.81
C LYS A 58 10.25 8.52 -9.93
N ASP A 59 10.52 8.32 -8.64
CA ASP A 59 9.53 7.80 -7.69
C ASP A 59 8.45 8.83 -7.37
N VAL A 60 8.84 10.11 -7.24
CA VAL A 60 7.89 11.22 -7.05
C VAL A 60 6.97 11.35 -8.27
N LEU A 61 7.52 11.21 -9.48
CA LEU A 61 6.79 11.36 -10.74
C LEU A 61 6.12 10.08 -11.23
N ALA A 62 6.22 8.96 -10.50
CA ALA A 62 5.65 7.68 -10.90
C ALA A 62 4.12 7.72 -11.10
N GLY A 63 3.44 8.73 -10.54
CA GLY A 63 2.01 9.00 -10.72
C GLY A 63 1.65 9.98 -11.84
N ASN A 64 2.64 10.61 -12.48
CA ASN A 64 2.43 11.66 -13.46
C ASN A 64 2.71 11.13 -14.86
N LEU A 65 1.70 11.13 -15.73
CA LEU A 65 1.82 10.62 -17.08
C LEU A 65 2.06 11.74 -18.09
N CYS A 66 3.19 11.69 -18.78
CA CYS A 66 3.49 12.51 -19.94
C CYS A 66 3.61 11.63 -21.18
N ARG A 67 2.92 12.00 -22.27
CA ARG A 67 2.99 11.29 -23.55
C ARG A 67 3.95 11.93 -24.56
N CYS A 68 4.34 13.18 -24.34
CA CYS A 68 5.03 13.99 -25.35
C CYS A 68 6.54 14.05 -25.13
N THR A 69 7.01 14.28 -23.90
CA THR A 69 8.42 14.62 -23.63
C THR A 69 9.35 13.42 -23.45
N GLY A 70 8.81 12.22 -23.21
CA GLY A 70 9.63 11.05 -22.87
C GLY A 70 10.36 11.15 -21.52
N TYR A 71 9.95 12.07 -20.64
CA TYR A 71 10.44 12.29 -19.26
C TYR A 71 11.86 12.81 -19.09
N GLY A 72 12.81 12.60 -20.01
CA GLY A 72 14.20 13.06 -19.85
C GLY A 72 14.31 14.54 -19.43
N PRO A 73 13.75 15.48 -20.22
CA PRO A 73 13.77 16.91 -19.88
C PRO A 73 13.04 17.27 -18.57
N ILE A 74 11.99 16.51 -18.20
CA ILE A 74 11.28 16.70 -16.92
C ILE A 74 12.19 16.31 -15.74
N LEU A 75 12.93 15.21 -15.88
CA LEU A 75 13.86 14.74 -14.84
C LEU A 75 15.04 15.70 -14.68
N GLU A 76 15.50 16.34 -15.76
CA GLU A 76 16.48 17.42 -15.68
C GLU A 76 15.94 18.62 -14.88
N ALA A 77 14.71 19.07 -15.18
CA ALA A 77 14.05 20.13 -14.41
C ALA A 77 13.86 19.76 -12.93
N ALA A 78 13.56 18.50 -12.64
CA ALA A 78 13.45 18.01 -11.27
C ALA A 78 14.79 18.02 -10.52
N ARG A 79 15.91 17.68 -11.19
CA ARG A 79 17.25 17.71 -10.57
C ARG A 79 17.77 19.14 -10.39
N ALA A 80 17.40 20.06 -11.28
CA ALA A 80 17.70 21.49 -11.14
C ALA A 80 16.97 22.16 -9.96
N ASN A 81 15.94 21.53 -9.40
CA ASN A 81 15.16 22.01 -8.27
C ASN A 81 15.29 21.04 -7.08
N PRO A 82 16.39 21.09 -6.31
CA PRO A 82 16.55 20.28 -5.11
C PRO A 82 15.59 20.75 -3.99
N PHE A 83 15.68 20.10 -2.83
CA PHE A 83 14.96 20.51 -1.63
C PHE A 83 15.23 21.98 -1.30
N ASN A 84 14.14 22.76 -1.21
CA ASN A 84 14.11 24.17 -0.89
C ASN A 84 12.72 24.48 -0.27
N PRO A 85 12.56 24.31 1.05
CA PRO A 85 11.28 24.43 1.71
C PRO A 85 10.81 25.89 1.71
N SER A 86 9.52 26.13 1.46
CA SER A 86 8.90 27.44 1.61
C SER A 86 8.51 27.71 3.07
N ASP A 87 8.58 28.97 3.49
CA ASP A 87 8.03 29.39 4.78
C ASP A 87 6.50 29.38 4.72
N ASN A 88 5.89 28.41 5.39
CA ASN A 88 4.43 28.25 5.48
C ASN A 88 3.87 28.72 6.83
N THR A 89 4.64 29.46 7.64
CA THR A 89 4.26 29.87 9.01
C THR A 89 2.94 30.65 9.03
N THR A 90 2.73 31.56 8.08
CA THR A 90 1.49 32.32 7.97
C THR A 90 0.27 31.43 7.70
N ILE A 91 0.39 30.48 6.76
CA ILE A 91 -0.69 29.54 6.45
C ILE A 91 -0.97 28.66 7.67
N ALA A 92 0.06 28.14 8.33
CA ALA A 92 -0.10 27.33 9.54
C ALA A 92 -0.82 28.11 10.65
N ALA A 93 -0.45 29.38 10.87
CA ALA A 93 -1.12 30.24 11.85
C ALA A 93 -2.60 30.44 11.52
N GLN A 94 -2.96 30.65 10.25
CA GLN A 94 -4.35 30.76 9.81
C GLN A 94 -5.12 29.46 9.94
N LEU A 95 -4.50 28.31 9.64
CA LEU A 95 -5.16 27.00 9.81
C LEU A 95 -5.44 26.68 11.28
N ASN A 96 -4.57 27.12 12.19
CA ASN A 96 -4.77 26.95 13.63
C ASN A 96 -5.98 27.72 14.17
N THR A 97 -6.36 28.87 13.58
CA THR A 97 -7.53 29.64 14.04
C THR A 97 -8.87 29.05 13.63
N ILE A 98 -8.88 28.10 12.68
CA ILE A 98 -10.10 27.47 12.16
C ILE A 98 -10.23 25.99 12.58
N GLN A 99 -9.29 25.45 13.36
CA GLN A 99 -9.38 24.07 13.86
C GLN A 99 -10.61 23.89 14.76
N ASN A 100 -11.38 22.84 14.52
CA ASN A 100 -12.52 22.46 15.33
C ASN A 100 -12.29 21.05 15.94
N PRO A 101 -12.32 20.91 17.27
CA PRO A 101 -12.23 19.60 17.92
C PRO A 101 -13.53 18.79 17.85
N GLU A 102 -14.65 19.40 17.47
CA GLU A 102 -15.94 18.71 17.36
C GLU A 102 -16.07 17.97 16.02
N PRO A 103 -16.87 16.88 15.98
CA PRO A 103 -17.24 16.23 14.73
C PRO A 103 -17.91 17.19 13.77
N LEU A 104 -17.54 17.12 12.48
CA LEU A 104 -18.29 17.82 11.44
C LEU A 104 -19.48 16.96 11.01
N GLU A 105 -20.70 17.48 11.11
CA GLU A 105 -21.90 16.85 10.56
C GLU A 105 -22.58 17.79 9.56
N ILE A 106 -22.76 17.32 8.33
CA ILE A 106 -23.57 17.94 7.30
C ILE A 106 -24.46 16.86 6.66
N SER A 107 -25.47 17.25 5.88
CA SER A 107 -26.42 16.29 5.31
C SER A 107 -25.70 15.17 4.51
N GLY A 108 -25.86 13.92 4.97
CA GLY A 108 -25.25 12.73 4.36
C GLY A 108 -23.75 12.54 4.63
N TRP A 109 -23.14 13.34 5.51
CA TRP A 109 -21.70 13.28 5.78
C TRP A 109 -21.36 13.60 7.24
N THR A 110 -20.59 12.70 7.86
CA THR A 110 -20.04 12.90 9.21
C THR A 110 -18.53 12.73 9.18
N ALA A 111 -17.79 13.55 9.91
CA ALA A 111 -16.35 13.39 10.14
C ALA A 111 -16.08 13.43 11.65
N PRO A 112 -16.05 12.26 12.33
CA PRO A 112 -15.62 12.19 13.73
C PRO A 112 -14.13 12.50 13.87
N LYS A 113 -13.72 12.85 15.09
CA LYS A 113 -12.34 13.20 15.45
C LYS A 113 -11.66 12.09 16.28
N THR A 114 -12.42 11.16 16.85
CA THR A 114 -11.90 10.01 17.63
C THR A 114 -12.51 8.68 17.20
N THR A 115 -11.83 7.57 17.51
CA THR A 115 -12.37 6.22 17.25
C THR A 115 -13.62 5.91 18.08
N ASP A 116 -13.78 6.52 19.26
CA ASP A 116 -14.98 6.37 20.09
C ASP A 116 -16.22 6.96 19.41
N GLN A 117 -16.09 8.17 18.87
CA GLN A 117 -17.15 8.80 18.09
C GLN A 117 -17.48 7.99 16.84
N LEU A 118 -16.47 7.46 16.14
CA LEU A 118 -16.67 6.57 15.00
C LEU A 118 -17.45 5.31 15.40
N ALA A 119 -17.09 4.67 16.51
CA ALA A 119 -17.75 3.48 17.01
C ALA A 119 -19.22 3.72 17.38
N GLN A 120 -19.52 4.88 17.98
CA GLN A 120 -20.89 5.30 18.26
C GLN A 120 -21.69 5.49 16.97
N ILE A 121 -21.15 6.27 16.02
CA ILE A 121 -21.81 6.55 14.72
C ILE A 121 -22.13 5.25 13.98
N LEU A 122 -21.20 4.29 13.95
CA LEU A 122 -21.39 3.01 13.27
C LEU A 122 -22.35 2.06 13.99
N THR A 123 -22.55 2.24 15.31
CA THR A 123 -23.59 1.52 16.05
C THR A 123 -24.98 2.05 15.69
N GLU A 124 -25.11 3.37 15.54
CA GLU A 124 -26.37 4.03 15.16
C GLU A 124 -26.69 3.89 13.66
N ARG A 125 -25.65 3.90 12.80
CA ARG A 125 -25.76 3.83 11.34
C ARG A 125 -24.83 2.73 10.78
N PRO A 126 -25.16 1.45 10.99
CA PRO A 126 -24.31 0.33 10.60
C PRO A 126 -24.11 0.17 9.08
N ASP A 127 -24.96 0.81 8.28
CA ASP A 127 -24.91 0.85 6.81
C ASP A 127 -24.08 2.02 6.26
N ALA A 128 -23.65 2.96 7.12
CA ALA A 128 -22.88 4.11 6.71
C ALA A 128 -21.55 3.71 6.07
N ARG A 129 -21.17 4.42 5.00
CA ARG A 129 -19.94 4.11 4.25
C ARG A 129 -18.75 4.81 4.88
N ILE A 130 -17.84 4.04 5.46
CA ILE A 130 -16.55 4.53 5.92
C ILE A 130 -15.70 4.93 4.71
N VAL A 131 -15.13 6.15 4.75
CA VAL A 131 -14.25 6.68 3.71
C VAL A 131 -13.02 7.32 4.35
N ALA A 132 -11.83 6.87 3.94
CA ALA A 132 -10.56 7.54 4.24
C ALA A 132 -10.14 8.38 3.03
N GLY A 133 -9.08 8.00 2.31
CA GLY A 133 -8.59 8.72 1.13
C GLY A 133 -9.42 8.57 -0.15
N ALA A 134 -10.55 7.86 -0.11
CA ALA A 134 -11.44 7.62 -1.26
C ALA A 134 -10.78 6.98 -2.51
N THR A 135 -9.57 6.40 -2.39
CA THR A 135 -8.81 5.84 -3.52
C THR A 135 -9.40 4.55 -4.11
N ASP A 136 -10.35 3.93 -3.42
CA ASP A 136 -11.17 2.82 -3.93
C ASP A 136 -12.66 3.21 -4.01
N VAL A 137 -13.24 3.68 -2.90
CA VAL A 137 -14.65 4.11 -2.84
C VAL A 137 -14.99 5.20 -3.88
N GLY A 138 -14.04 6.08 -4.22
CA GLY A 138 -14.24 7.08 -5.28
C GLY A 138 -14.52 6.45 -6.66
N LEU A 139 -14.01 5.25 -6.93
CA LEU A 139 -14.30 4.50 -8.16
C LEU A 139 -15.72 3.92 -8.15
N TRP A 140 -16.30 3.65 -6.99
CA TRP A 140 -17.68 3.19 -6.91
C TRP A 140 -18.64 4.28 -7.37
N VAL A 141 -18.33 5.53 -7.06
CA VAL A 141 -19.09 6.69 -7.54
C VAL A 141 -18.77 6.97 -9.01
N THR A 142 -17.50 7.14 -9.36
CA THR A 142 -17.10 7.65 -10.69
C THR A 142 -17.10 6.61 -11.81
N LYS A 143 -17.03 5.31 -11.48
CA LYS A 143 -17.03 4.21 -12.47
C LYS A 143 -18.22 3.27 -12.34
N GLN A 144 -18.76 3.11 -11.13
CA GLN A 144 -19.92 2.24 -10.91
C GLN A 144 -21.21 3.03 -10.66
N HIS A 145 -21.14 4.37 -10.65
CA HIS A 145 -22.27 5.29 -10.50
C HIS A 145 -23.13 4.98 -9.26
N ARG A 146 -22.51 4.46 -8.19
CA ARG A 146 -23.19 4.19 -6.94
C ARG A 146 -23.44 5.49 -6.20
N SER A 147 -24.65 5.64 -5.67
CA SER A 147 -24.96 6.65 -4.66
C SER A 147 -24.61 6.11 -3.27
N LEU A 148 -23.99 6.95 -2.44
CA LEU A 148 -23.66 6.62 -1.06
C LEU A 148 -24.55 7.46 -0.15
N ALA A 149 -25.46 6.80 0.58
CA ALA A 149 -26.49 7.49 1.36
C ALA A 149 -25.91 8.31 2.52
N HIS A 150 -24.98 7.74 3.28
CA HIS A 150 -24.27 8.43 4.34
C HIS A 150 -22.80 8.04 4.33
N ILE A 151 -21.92 9.04 4.38
CA ILE A 151 -20.47 8.85 4.42
C ILE A 151 -19.96 9.22 5.82
N VAL A 152 -19.12 8.35 6.38
CA VAL A 152 -18.33 8.66 7.58
C VAL A 152 -16.88 8.79 7.17
N TYR A 153 -16.37 10.02 7.17
CA TYR A 153 -15.00 10.32 6.80
C TYR A 153 -14.06 10.19 8.00
N VAL A 154 -13.09 9.29 7.90
CA VAL A 154 -12.20 8.90 9.00
C VAL A 154 -10.78 9.45 8.89
N GLY A 155 -10.50 10.25 7.85
CA GLY A 155 -9.14 10.71 7.56
C GLY A 155 -8.61 11.82 8.50
N ASP A 156 -9.43 12.29 9.44
CA ASP A 156 -9.06 13.28 10.46
C ASP A 156 -9.09 12.67 11.89
N ILE A 157 -9.26 11.34 12.02
CA ILE A 157 -9.23 10.62 13.30
C ILE A 157 -7.77 10.31 13.66
N ALA A 158 -7.23 11.00 14.66
CA ALA A 158 -5.82 10.92 15.03
C ALA A 158 -5.43 9.55 15.61
N ASP A 159 -6.21 9.03 16.56
CA ASP A 159 -6.00 7.74 17.23
C ASP A 159 -6.16 6.54 16.28
N LEU A 160 -6.89 6.69 15.17
CA LEU A 160 -6.99 5.67 14.12
C LEU A 160 -5.76 5.64 13.20
N SER A 161 -4.90 6.65 13.25
CA SER A 161 -3.74 6.80 12.36
C SER A 161 -2.41 6.49 13.03
N GLU A 162 -2.43 6.09 14.30
CA GLU A 162 -1.23 5.80 15.08
C GLU A 162 -0.44 4.61 14.52
N ILE A 163 0.88 4.73 14.61
CA ILE A 163 1.84 3.68 14.21
C ILE A 163 2.78 3.48 15.39
N TYR A 164 2.81 2.26 15.92
CA TYR A 164 3.59 1.92 17.10
C TYR A 164 4.47 0.70 16.83
N GLU A 165 5.77 0.86 17.06
CA GLU A 165 6.78 -0.18 16.84
C GLU A 165 7.28 -0.72 18.19
N THR A 166 7.33 -2.04 18.32
CA THR A 166 7.90 -2.75 19.47
C THR A 166 8.98 -3.75 18.99
N PRO A 167 9.72 -4.39 19.92
CA PRO A 167 10.59 -5.51 19.56
C PRO A 167 9.83 -6.64 18.84
N GLU A 168 8.59 -6.93 19.25
CA GLU A 168 7.77 -8.02 18.71
C GLU A 168 7.22 -7.74 17.31
N GLY A 169 7.00 -6.47 16.95
CA GLY A 169 6.41 -6.14 15.66
C GLY A 169 5.97 -4.69 15.52
N LEU A 170 5.05 -4.48 14.58
CA LEU A 170 4.52 -3.17 14.21
C LEU A 170 3.00 -3.19 14.29
N THR A 171 2.44 -2.25 15.06
CA THR A 171 0.99 -1.98 15.08
C THR A 171 0.70 -0.78 14.17
N LEU A 172 -0.25 -0.97 13.27
CA LEU A 172 -0.69 0.02 12.28
C LEU A 172 -2.17 0.33 12.52
N GLY A 173 -2.50 1.56 12.87
CA GLY A 173 -3.88 2.03 12.88
C GLY A 173 -4.50 1.97 11.48
N ALA A 174 -5.81 1.70 11.39
CA ALA A 174 -6.48 1.53 10.10
C ALA A 174 -6.47 2.81 9.22
N GLY A 175 -6.32 3.97 9.85
CA GLY A 175 -6.22 5.30 9.25
C GLY A 175 -4.81 5.65 8.80
N ALA A 176 -3.79 4.87 9.18
CA ALA A 176 -2.41 5.10 8.77
C ALA A 176 -2.29 5.07 7.25
N ARG A 177 -1.77 6.17 6.67
CA ARG A 177 -1.55 6.27 5.23
C ARG A 177 -0.27 5.51 4.86
N TYR A 178 -0.23 5.02 3.63
CA TYR A 178 0.95 4.29 3.15
C TYR A 178 2.24 5.10 3.23
N SER A 179 2.18 6.40 2.97
CA SER A 179 3.37 7.26 3.07
C SER A 179 3.85 7.45 4.51
N ASP A 180 2.92 7.55 5.48
CA ASP A 180 3.26 7.69 6.89
C ASP A 180 3.86 6.38 7.45
N ALA A 181 3.38 5.24 6.94
CA ALA A 181 3.85 3.91 7.33
C ALA A 181 5.14 3.46 6.62
N LEU A 182 5.57 4.14 5.56
CA LEU A 182 6.67 3.68 4.70
C LEU A 182 7.95 3.41 5.49
N GLU A 183 8.35 4.33 6.37
CA GLU A 183 9.60 4.21 7.11
C GLU A 183 9.55 3.06 8.14
N ALA A 184 8.45 2.99 8.91
CA ALA A 184 8.24 1.91 9.88
C ALA A 184 8.17 0.53 9.20
N MET A 185 7.50 0.45 8.05
CA MET A 185 7.44 -0.77 7.24
C MET A 185 8.81 -1.16 6.67
N THR A 186 9.63 -0.16 6.27
CA THR A 186 11.00 -0.39 5.81
C THR A 186 11.89 -0.93 6.92
N ARG A 187 11.78 -0.38 8.14
CA ARG A 187 12.49 -0.88 9.33
C ARG A 187 12.01 -2.26 9.78
N LEU A 188 10.72 -2.56 9.62
CA LEU A 188 10.18 -3.89 9.88
C LEU A 188 10.84 -4.93 8.96
N HIS A 189 10.90 -4.65 7.65
CA HIS A 189 11.70 -5.41 6.69
C HIS A 189 11.86 -4.67 5.34
N PRO A 190 13.03 -4.70 4.68
CA PRO A 190 13.25 -4.01 3.39
C PRO A 190 12.26 -4.37 2.28
N SER A 191 11.87 -5.65 2.14
CA SER A 191 10.84 -6.06 1.16
C SER A 191 9.48 -5.42 1.39
N MET A 192 9.16 -5.07 2.64
CA MET A 192 7.91 -4.37 2.96
C MET A 192 7.98 -2.90 2.57
N GLY A 193 9.12 -2.25 2.83
CA GLY A 193 9.40 -0.90 2.33
C GLY A 193 9.28 -0.80 0.80
N GLU A 194 9.91 -1.74 0.08
CA GLU A 194 9.85 -1.80 -1.38
C GLU A 194 8.43 -2.07 -1.90
N LEU A 195 7.66 -2.94 -1.22
CA LEU A 195 6.25 -3.15 -1.56
C LEU A 195 5.46 -1.84 -1.43
N VAL A 196 5.58 -1.15 -0.28
CA VAL A 196 4.88 0.11 -0.04
C VAL A 196 5.28 1.16 -1.06
N ARG A 197 6.57 1.29 -1.41
CA ARG A 197 7.05 2.21 -2.47
C ARG A 197 6.33 1.97 -3.81
N ARG A 198 5.98 0.71 -4.11
CA ARG A 198 5.30 0.30 -5.36
C ARG A 198 3.76 0.26 -5.27
N ILE A 199 3.17 0.65 -4.13
CA ILE A 199 1.71 0.79 -4.01
C ILE A 199 1.31 2.15 -4.58
N GLY A 200 0.64 2.13 -5.73
CA GLY A 200 0.21 3.34 -6.42
C GLY A 200 1.35 4.33 -6.66
N ALA A 201 0.99 5.61 -6.71
CA ALA A 201 1.94 6.72 -6.72
C ALA A 201 1.96 7.42 -5.36
N VAL A 202 2.93 8.32 -5.13
CA VAL A 202 3.04 9.08 -3.87
C VAL A 202 1.72 9.78 -3.51
N GLN A 203 1.01 10.35 -4.49
CA GLN A 203 -0.28 11.02 -4.31
C GLN A 203 -1.35 10.05 -3.77
N VAL A 204 -1.36 8.82 -4.30
CA VAL A 204 -2.26 7.75 -3.84
C VAL A 204 -1.85 7.28 -2.45
N ARG A 205 -0.55 7.16 -2.15
CA ARG A 205 -0.06 6.75 -0.82
C ARG A 205 -0.28 7.81 0.27
N ASN A 206 -0.28 9.08 -0.10
CA ASN A 206 -0.61 10.20 0.78
C ASN A 206 -2.12 10.30 1.11
N SER A 207 -2.95 9.43 0.52
CA SER A 207 -4.40 9.39 0.77
C SER A 207 -4.88 8.00 1.20
N GLY A 208 -4.42 6.95 0.51
CA GLY A 208 -4.79 5.57 0.75
C GLY A 208 -4.24 5.05 2.07
N THR A 209 -5.10 4.39 2.85
CA THR A 209 -4.75 3.86 4.16
C THR A 209 -4.60 2.34 4.13
N ILE A 210 -3.80 1.81 5.06
CA ILE A 210 -3.60 0.37 5.23
C ILE A 210 -4.92 -0.31 5.60
N GLY A 211 -5.66 0.26 6.55
CA GLY A 211 -6.97 -0.27 6.94
C GLY A 211 -7.99 -0.21 5.81
N GLY A 212 -7.98 0.83 4.99
CA GLY A 212 -8.84 0.91 3.80
C GLY A 212 -8.51 -0.17 2.77
N ASN A 213 -7.22 -0.48 2.56
CA ASN A 213 -6.81 -1.55 1.67
C ASN A 213 -7.24 -2.94 2.17
N ILE A 214 -7.08 -3.20 3.47
CA ILE A 214 -7.50 -4.45 4.11
C ILE A 214 -9.02 -4.57 4.08
N ALA A 215 -9.74 -3.56 4.54
CA ALA A 215 -11.21 -3.55 4.57
C ALA A 215 -11.85 -3.71 3.18
N ASN A 216 -11.18 -3.25 2.12
CA ASN A 216 -11.63 -3.47 0.74
C ASN A 216 -11.55 -4.96 0.32
N GLY A 217 -10.54 -5.69 0.81
CA GLY A 217 -10.37 -7.12 0.53
C GLY A 217 -10.26 -7.47 -0.94
N SER A 218 -9.63 -6.59 -1.73
CA SER A 218 -9.40 -6.84 -3.14
C SER A 218 -8.50 -8.07 -3.36
N PRO A 219 -8.83 -9.00 -4.28
CA PRO A 219 -8.02 -10.21 -4.49
C PRO A 219 -6.63 -9.92 -5.04
N ILE A 220 -6.48 -8.76 -5.68
CA ILE A 220 -5.26 -8.23 -6.29
C ILE A 220 -4.62 -7.16 -5.38
N GLY A 221 -5.04 -7.06 -4.12
CA GLY A 221 -4.42 -6.19 -3.14
C GLY A 221 -3.01 -6.66 -2.82
N ASP A 222 -2.05 -5.73 -2.84
CA ASP A 222 -0.63 -6.02 -2.63
C ASP A 222 -0.28 -6.24 -1.15
N MET A 223 -0.92 -5.50 -0.23
CA MET A 223 -0.61 -5.54 1.19
C MET A 223 -1.07 -6.83 1.90
N PRO A 224 -2.30 -7.33 1.69
CA PRO A 224 -2.77 -8.52 2.39
C PRO A 224 -1.87 -9.76 2.28
N PRO A 225 -1.39 -10.21 1.09
CA PRO A 225 -0.53 -11.39 1.05
C PRO A 225 0.78 -11.18 1.83
N ALA A 226 1.37 -9.99 1.78
CA ALA A 226 2.58 -9.65 2.54
C ALA A 226 2.38 -9.81 4.04
N LEU A 227 1.25 -9.33 4.55
CA LEU A 227 0.89 -9.41 5.98
C LEU A 227 0.45 -10.81 6.40
N ILE A 228 -0.30 -11.52 5.55
CA ILE A 228 -0.69 -12.91 5.79
C ILE A 228 0.54 -13.80 5.92
N ALA A 229 1.56 -13.62 5.08
CA ALA A 229 2.81 -14.40 5.17
C ALA A 229 3.54 -14.20 6.51
N LEU A 230 3.35 -13.07 7.19
CA LEU A 230 3.91 -12.78 8.52
C LEU A 230 2.99 -13.19 9.67
N ASN A 231 1.88 -13.88 9.40
CA ASN A 231 0.86 -14.21 10.40
C ASN A 231 0.32 -12.97 11.13
N ALA A 232 0.12 -11.87 10.40
CA ALA A 232 -0.48 -10.66 10.94
C ALA A 232 -1.89 -10.91 11.48
N THR A 233 -2.30 -10.09 12.44
CA THR A 233 -3.67 -10.10 13.00
C THR A 233 -4.34 -8.75 12.78
N VAL A 234 -5.67 -8.78 12.69
CA VAL A 234 -6.50 -7.58 12.53
C VAL A 234 -7.46 -7.45 13.71
N THR A 235 -7.51 -6.25 14.29
CA THR A 235 -8.43 -5.92 15.37
C THR A 235 -9.62 -5.19 14.79
N LEU A 236 -10.79 -5.73 15.06
CA LEU A 236 -12.10 -5.21 14.67
C LEU A 236 -12.80 -4.65 15.90
N ARG A 237 -13.44 -3.49 15.74
CA ARG A 237 -14.14 -2.79 16.81
C ARG A 237 -15.58 -2.53 16.46
N ARG A 238 -16.47 -2.76 17.43
CA ARG A 238 -17.91 -2.44 17.39
C ARG A 238 -18.35 -1.88 18.74
N GLY A 239 -18.70 -0.60 18.79
CA GLY A 239 -18.93 0.10 20.07
C GLY A 239 -17.70 0.02 20.97
N GLU A 240 -17.88 -0.47 22.20
CA GLU A 240 -16.78 -0.72 23.14
C GLU A 240 -16.07 -2.08 22.91
N GLY A 241 -16.76 -3.01 22.23
CA GLY A 241 -16.27 -4.36 21.99
C GLY A 241 -15.16 -4.41 20.94
N ARG A 242 -14.14 -5.24 21.21
CA ARG A 242 -13.04 -5.53 20.29
C ARG A 242 -12.85 -7.02 20.14
N ARG A 243 -12.50 -7.45 18.94
CA ARG A 243 -12.03 -8.80 18.65
C ARG A 243 -10.83 -8.76 17.72
N THR A 244 -9.89 -9.67 17.93
CA THR A 244 -8.71 -9.81 17.09
C THR A 244 -8.73 -11.18 16.44
N ILE A 245 -8.52 -11.22 15.13
CA ILE A 245 -8.49 -12.46 14.35
C ILE A 245 -7.23 -12.50 13.48
N PRO A 246 -6.77 -13.70 13.05
CA PRO A 246 -5.78 -13.80 11.98
C PRO A 246 -6.24 -13.03 10.74
N LEU A 247 -5.33 -12.28 10.11
CA LEU A 247 -5.68 -11.46 8.95
C LEU A 247 -6.21 -12.31 7.78
N GLU A 248 -5.76 -13.56 7.66
CA GLU A 248 -6.25 -14.46 6.62
C GLU A 248 -7.72 -14.85 6.79
N ASP A 249 -8.19 -14.95 8.03
CA ASP A 249 -9.57 -15.31 8.34
C ASP A 249 -10.53 -14.14 8.10
N PHE A 250 -10.00 -12.92 8.00
CA PHE A 250 -10.79 -11.73 7.64
C PHE A 250 -11.33 -11.80 6.20
N PHE A 251 -10.68 -12.53 5.29
CA PHE A 251 -11.07 -12.63 3.88
C PHE A 251 -11.87 -13.92 3.61
N VAL A 252 -13.20 -13.85 3.79
CA VAL A 252 -14.09 -15.01 3.68
C VAL A 252 -14.29 -15.45 2.22
N ALA A 253 -14.64 -14.50 1.34
CA ALA A 253 -14.87 -14.74 -0.07
C ALA A 253 -14.66 -13.46 -0.89
N TYR A 254 -14.78 -13.55 -2.22
CA TYR A 254 -14.66 -12.39 -3.10
C TYR A 254 -15.65 -11.28 -2.70
N GLY A 255 -15.13 -10.12 -2.28
CA GLY A 255 -15.94 -8.99 -1.83
C GLY A 255 -16.67 -9.21 -0.49
N GLN A 256 -16.32 -10.25 0.26
CA GLN A 256 -16.89 -10.55 1.57
C GLN A 256 -15.78 -10.69 2.61
N GLN A 257 -15.85 -9.86 3.65
CA GLN A 257 -14.94 -9.88 4.79
C GLN A 257 -15.70 -10.25 6.06
N ASP A 258 -15.00 -10.83 7.04
CA ASP A 258 -15.53 -11.10 8.38
C ASP A 258 -15.66 -9.78 9.15
N ARG A 259 -16.70 -9.01 8.82
CA ARG A 259 -17.02 -7.72 9.46
C ARG A 259 -18.53 -7.66 9.75
N GLN A 260 -18.87 -7.54 11.03
CA GLN A 260 -20.26 -7.41 11.46
C GLN A 260 -20.82 -6.01 11.14
N PRO A 261 -22.15 -5.85 11.03
CA PRO A 261 -22.77 -4.52 10.95
C PRO A 261 -22.34 -3.63 12.12
N GLY A 262 -21.91 -2.40 11.80
CA GLY A 262 -21.37 -1.45 12.78
C GLY A 262 -19.93 -1.71 13.24
N GLU A 263 -19.28 -2.74 12.71
CA GLU A 263 -17.88 -3.05 13.00
C GLU A 263 -16.93 -2.37 11.98
N PHE A 264 -15.75 -1.96 12.43
CA PHE A 264 -14.69 -1.43 11.58
C PHE A 264 -13.32 -2.00 11.94
N VAL A 265 -12.38 -1.96 10.99
CA VAL A 265 -10.97 -2.28 11.25
C VAL A 265 -10.39 -1.15 12.08
N GLU A 266 -9.94 -1.45 13.30
CA GLU A 266 -9.30 -0.48 14.20
C GLU A 266 -7.79 -0.48 13.97
N SER A 267 -7.16 -1.65 13.95
CA SER A 267 -5.71 -1.77 13.81
C SER A 267 -5.28 -3.12 13.25
N VAL A 268 -4.01 -3.19 12.85
CA VAL A 268 -3.36 -4.40 12.35
C VAL A 268 -2.03 -4.56 13.07
N PHE A 269 -1.79 -5.73 13.63
CA PHE A 269 -0.49 -6.08 14.22
C PHE A 269 0.27 -6.99 13.27
N VAL A 270 1.51 -6.60 12.95
CA VAL A 270 2.42 -7.31 12.05
C VAL A 270 3.64 -7.78 12.84
N PRO A 271 3.80 -9.09 13.05
CA PRO A 271 4.97 -9.64 13.73
C PRO A 271 6.26 -9.29 12.99
N ARG A 272 7.35 -9.09 13.76
CA ARG A 272 8.68 -8.90 13.19
C ARG A 272 9.13 -10.21 12.52
N PRO A 273 9.49 -10.18 11.21
CA PRO A 273 9.91 -11.40 10.53
C PRO A 273 11.19 -11.98 11.11
N THR A 274 11.24 -13.30 11.20
CA THR A 274 12.45 -14.10 11.45
C THR A 274 12.76 -14.97 10.24
N GLY A 275 14.02 -15.38 10.05
CA GLY A 275 14.40 -16.19 8.89
C GLY A 275 14.28 -15.44 7.56
N ILE A 276 13.90 -16.14 6.50
CA ILE A 276 13.79 -15.60 5.15
C ILE A 276 12.40 -14.99 4.96
N TYR A 277 12.34 -13.68 4.73
CA TYR A 277 11.11 -13.00 4.31
C TYR A 277 11.30 -12.26 2.99
N ARG A 278 10.42 -12.48 2.02
CA ARG A 278 10.46 -11.83 0.71
C ARG A 278 9.05 -11.53 0.22
N VAL A 279 8.89 -10.36 -0.41
CA VAL A 279 7.66 -10.00 -1.13
C VAL A 279 8.03 -9.56 -2.52
N VAL A 280 7.32 -10.08 -3.52
CA VAL A 280 7.57 -9.75 -4.93
C VAL A 280 6.25 -9.42 -5.61
N LYS A 281 6.20 -8.23 -6.21
CA LYS A 281 5.10 -7.73 -7.02
C LYS A 281 5.45 -7.82 -8.51
N LEU A 282 4.61 -8.49 -9.28
CA LEU A 282 4.67 -8.58 -10.73
C LEU A 282 3.47 -7.86 -11.37
N SER A 283 3.76 -6.92 -12.26
CA SER A 283 2.80 -6.07 -12.97
C SER A 283 3.34 -5.74 -14.36
N LYS A 284 2.50 -5.21 -15.27
CA LYS A 284 2.92 -4.90 -16.65
C LYS A 284 3.84 -3.69 -16.70
N ARG A 285 3.60 -2.71 -15.84
CA ARG A 285 4.51 -1.60 -15.56
C ARG A 285 5.07 -1.73 -14.14
N PHE A 286 6.32 -1.32 -13.96
CA PHE A 286 7.01 -1.44 -12.68
C PHE A 286 6.30 -0.65 -11.56
N ASP A 287 5.98 0.62 -11.80
CA ASP A 287 5.26 1.49 -10.85
C ASP A 287 3.82 1.78 -11.28
N SER A 288 3.00 2.21 -10.31
CA SER A 288 1.62 2.68 -10.54
C SER A 288 0.76 1.71 -11.34
N ASP A 289 0.94 0.40 -11.14
CA ASP A 289 0.19 -0.65 -11.82
C ASP A 289 -0.36 -1.67 -10.82
N ILE A 290 -1.43 -2.32 -11.23
CA ILE A 290 -2.10 -3.34 -10.45
C ILE A 290 -1.40 -4.68 -10.72
N SER A 291 -1.15 -5.44 -9.65
CA SER A 291 -0.45 -6.72 -9.74
C SER A 291 -1.19 -7.75 -10.58
N ALA A 292 -0.44 -8.43 -11.45
CA ALA A 292 -0.82 -9.72 -11.99
C ALA A 292 -0.62 -10.80 -10.91
N VAL A 293 0.52 -10.77 -10.22
CA VAL A 293 0.82 -11.67 -9.10
C VAL A 293 1.59 -10.89 -8.03
N CYS A 294 1.17 -10.99 -6.77
CA CYS A 294 1.96 -10.53 -5.63
C CYS A 294 2.20 -11.74 -4.72
N GLY A 295 3.45 -12.20 -4.64
CA GLY A 295 3.84 -13.34 -3.81
C GLY A 295 4.59 -12.89 -2.57
N ALA A 296 4.25 -13.45 -1.42
CA ALA A 296 4.91 -13.21 -0.15
C ALA A 296 5.33 -14.54 0.48
N PHE A 297 6.55 -14.60 0.96
CA PHE A 297 7.21 -15.83 1.39
C PHE A 297 7.89 -15.59 2.74
N HIS A 298 7.52 -16.38 3.74
CA HIS A 298 8.18 -16.42 5.04
C HIS A 298 8.62 -17.86 5.31
N VAL A 299 9.93 -18.08 5.40
CA VAL A 299 10.51 -19.43 5.54
C VAL A 299 11.57 -19.43 6.64
N THR A 300 11.48 -20.38 7.55
CA THR A 300 12.50 -20.63 8.57
C THR A 300 13.28 -21.88 8.20
N VAL A 301 14.61 -21.78 8.20
CA VAL A 301 15.52 -22.89 7.94
C VAL A 301 16.42 -23.06 9.16
N ALA A 302 16.51 -24.28 9.68
CA ALA A 302 17.41 -24.66 10.76
C ALA A 302 18.12 -25.95 10.36
N ASP A 303 19.44 -26.00 10.54
CA ASP A 303 20.28 -27.16 10.20
C ASP A 303 20.06 -27.68 8.76
N GLY A 304 19.86 -26.75 7.82
CA GLY A 304 19.62 -27.06 6.41
C GLY A 304 18.22 -27.62 6.10
N ILE A 305 17.31 -27.67 7.07
CA ILE A 305 15.93 -28.14 6.92
C ILE A 305 14.95 -26.98 7.09
N VAL A 306 13.90 -26.93 6.25
CA VAL A 306 12.81 -25.98 6.40
C VAL A 306 11.93 -26.39 7.58
N THR A 307 11.92 -25.61 8.65
CA THR A 307 11.13 -25.90 9.86
C THR A 307 9.75 -25.26 9.84
N ALA A 308 9.59 -24.15 9.11
CA ALA A 308 8.31 -23.49 8.91
C ALA A 308 8.28 -22.77 7.56
N ALA A 309 7.13 -22.79 6.90
CA ALA A 309 6.87 -22.02 5.68
C ALA A 309 5.46 -21.42 5.73
N ARG A 310 5.35 -20.14 5.39
CA ARG A 310 4.10 -19.44 5.18
C ARG A 310 4.18 -18.64 3.89
N ILE A 311 3.35 -19.02 2.92
CA ILE A 311 3.41 -18.50 1.56
C ILE A 311 2.02 -18.02 1.17
N ALA A 312 1.90 -16.76 0.78
CA ALA A 312 0.63 -16.17 0.40
C ALA A 312 0.73 -15.43 -0.93
N PHE A 313 -0.38 -15.43 -1.68
CA PHE A 313 -0.47 -14.75 -2.96
C PHE A 313 -1.70 -13.87 -3.07
N GLY A 314 -1.52 -12.71 -3.70
CA GLY A 314 -2.56 -11.89 -4.31
C GLY A 314 -2.60 -12.11 -5.82
N GLY A 315 -3.79 -12.01 -6.41
CA GLY A 315 -4.04 -12.23 -7.84
C GLY A 315 -4.12 -13.71 -8.26
N MET A 316 -4.09 -14.64 -7.29
CA MET A 316 -4.10 -16.08 -7.59
C MET A 316 -5.43 -16.78 -7.24
N ALA A 317 -6.31 -16.12 -6.50
CA ALA A 317 -7.61 -16.62 -6.08
C ALA A 317 -8.63 -15.47 -5.93
N GLY A 318 -9.87 -15.79 -5.54
CA GLY A 318 -10.92 -14.81 -5.24
C GLY A 318 -10.68 -13.98 -3.98
N THR A 319 -9.66 -14.30 -3.19
CA THR A 319 -9.16 -13.55 -2.03
C THR A 319 -7.63 -13.69 -1.95
N PRO A 320 -6.93 -12.80 -1.23
CA PRO A 320 -5.55 -13.07 -0.80
C PRO A 320 -5.53 -14.35 0.04
N LYS A 321 -4.70 -15.32 -0.34
CA LYS A 321 -4.78 -16.68 0.21
C LYS A 321 -3.39 -17.31 0.36
N ARG A 322 -3.26 -18.22 1.33
CA ARG A 322 -2.08 -19.08 1.50
C ARG A 322 -2.02 -20.24 0.51
N ALA A 323 -0.79 -20.61 0.16
CA ALA A 323 -0.43 -21.75 -0.68
C ALA A 323 -0.11 -22.97 0.20
N LYS A 324 -1.14 -23.62 0.75
CA LYS A 324 -0.95 -24.69 1.76
C LYS A 324 -0.25 -25.92 1.19
N ALA A 325 -0.53 -26.30 -0.07
CA ALA A 325 0.15 -27.41 -0.71
C ALA A 325 1.63 -27.06 -0.97
N CYS A 326 1.92 -25.82 -1.38
CA CYS A 326 3.29 -25.31 -1.50
C CYS A 326 4.04 -25.32 -0.15
N GLU A 327 3.42 -24.84 0.93
CA GLU A 327 3.99 -24.86 2.28
C GLU A 327 4.29 -26.27 2.79
N ALA A 328 3.39 -27.23 2.52
CA ALA A 328 3.55 -28.64 2.90
C ALA A 328 4.71 -29.32 2.13
N ALA A 329 4.92 -28.95 0.87
CA ALA A 329 6.04 -29.45 0.07
C ALA A 329 7.40 -28.88 0.52
N LEU A 330 7.42 -27.77 1.27
CA LEU A 330 8.64 -27.20 1.85
C LEU A 330 8.94 -27.75 3.24
N THR A 331 7.93 -27.79 4.11
CA THR A 331 8.14 -28.04 5.54
C THR A 331 8.66 -29.45 5.80
N GLY A 332 9.72 -29.55 6.62
CA GLY A 332 10.41 -30.81 6.93
C GLY A 332 11.37 -31.29 5.84
N GLN A 333 11.50 -30.57 4.72
CA GLN A 333 12.41 -30.92 3.64
C GLN A 333 13.73 -30.14 3.73
N PRO A 334 14.82 -30.65 3.12
CA PRO A 334 16.06 -29.89 2.98
C PRO A 334 15.85 -28.58 2.22
N TRP A 335 16.51 -27.49 2.64
CA TRP A 335 16.56 -26.26 1.88
C TRP A 335 17.44 -26.46 0.64
N SER A 336 16.82 -26.85 -0.48
CA SER A 336 17.50 -27.24 -1.71
C SER A 336 16.71 -26.80 -2.94
N GLN A 337 17.38 -26.66 -4.09
CA GLN A 337 16.70 -26.35 -5.36
C GLN A 337 15.58 -27.34 -5.67
N ALA A 338 15.80 -28.64 -5.48
CA ALA A 338 14.82 -29.69 -5.73
C ALA A 338 13.55 -29.50 -4.86
N THR A 339 13.72 -29.10 -3.60
CA THR A 339 12.63 -28.80 -2.68
C THR A 339 11.82 -27.60 -3.15
N LEU A 340 12.48 -26.51 -3.56
CA LEU A 340 11.80 -25.32 -4.10
C LEU A 340 11.07 -25.63 -5.41
N ASP A 341 11.63 -26.49 -6.27
CA ASP A 341 10.97 -26.94 -7.50
C ASP A 341 9.71 -27.76 -7.23
N ALA A 342 9.75 -28.68 -6.26
CA ALA A 342 8.59 -29.45 -5.84
C ALA A 342 7.49 -28.55 -5.26
N ALA A 343 7.86 -27.60 -4.40
CA ALA A 343 6.94 -26.62 -3.83
C ALA A 343 6.32 -25.71 -4.91
N ALA A 344 7.09 -25.30 -5.91
CA ALA A 344 6.60 -24.52 -7.03
C ALA A 344 5.55 -25.28 -7.87
N GLN A 345 5.71 -26.59 -8.05
CA GLN A 345 4.74 -27.43 -8.76
C GLN A 345 3.42 -27.59 -7.98
N ALA A 346 3.50 -27.66 -6.64
CA ALA A 346 2.36 -27.81 -5.76
C ALA A 346 1.37 -26.63 -5.81
N LEU A 347 1.78 -25.44 -6.28
CA LEU A 347 0.91 -24.27 -6.42
C LEU A 347 -0.35 -24.52 -7.28
N SER A 348 -0.27 -25.45 -8.23
CA SER A 348 -1.41 -25.84 -9.07
C SER A 348 -2.56 -26.48 -8.27
N GLN A 349 -2.26 -27.01 -7.07
CA GLN A 349 -3.26 -27.57 -6.15
C GLN A 349 -3.89 -26.47 -5.28
N ASP A 350 -3.18 -25.36 -5.07
CA ASP A 350 -3.63 -24.25 -4.22
C ASP A 350 -4.50 -23.23 -4.98
N TYR A 351 -4.25 -23.07 -6.29
CA TYR A 351 -4.76 -21.96 -7.09
C TYR A 351 -5.28 -22.38 -8.47
N GLN A 352 -6.37 -21.74 -8.87
CA GLN A 352 -6.93 -21.75 -10.22
C GLN A 352 -7.24 -20.30 -10.62
N PRO A 353 -6.23 -19.50 -11.00
CA PRO A 353 -6.41 -18.08 -11.23
C PRO A 353 -7.25 -17.79 -12.48
N LEU A 354 -7.99 -16.68 -12.47
CA LEU A 354 -8.71 -16.21 -13.65
C LEU A 354 -7.78 -15.45 -14.60
N SER A 355 -8.04 -15.59 -15.90
CA SER A 355 -7.45 -14.72 -16.92
C SER A 355 -8.16 -13.37 -16.93
N ASP A 356 -7.41 -12.27 -16.97
CA ASP A 356 -7.96 -10.92 -17.15
C ASP A 356 -6.98 -10.01 -17.91
N VAL A 357 -7.27 -8.72 -17.97
CA VAL A 357 -6.43 -7.70 -18.62
C VAL A 357 -5.02 -7.55 -18.01
N ARG A 358 -4.77 -8.11 -16.83
CA ARG A 358 -3.47 -8.02 -16.11
C ARG A 358 -2.59 -9.23 -16.41
N GLY A 359 -3.18 -10.40 -16.62
CA GLY A 359 -2.45 -11.61 -17.03
C GLY A 359 -3.37 -12.82 -17.21
N SER A 360 -2.94 -13.76 -18.05
CA SER A 360 -3.62 -15.05 -18.22
C SER A 360 -3.43 -15.94 -16.97
N SER A 361 -4.33 -16.90 -16.79
CA SER A 361 -4.21 -17.96 -15.77
C SER A 361 -2.82 -18.63 -15.82
N ASP A 362 -2.40 -19.05 -17.01
CA ASP A 362 -1.11 -19.74 -17.21
C ASP A 362 0.07 -18.85 -16.86
N TYR A 363 0.05 -17.58 -17.29
CA TYR A 363 1.09 -16.62 -16.94
C TYR A 363 1.18 -16.44 -15.42
N ARG A 364 0.05 -16.37 -14.73
CA ARG A 364 0.00 -16.22 -13.27
C ARG A 364 0.59 -17.44 -12.56
N LEU A 365 0.20 -18.66 -12.95
CA LEU A 365 0.74 -19.90 -12.38
C LEU A 365 2.24 -20.06 -12.62
N VAL A 366 2.70 -19.87 -13.86
CA VAL A 366 4.13 -19.94 -14.21
C VAL A 366 4.93 -18.88 -13.44
N SER A 367 4.42 -17.65 -13.38
CA SER A 367 5.09 -16.57 -12.65
C SER A 367 5.18 -16.87 -11.16
N ALA A 368 4.09 -17.30 -10.53
CA ALA A 368 4.06 -17.65 -9.11
C ALA A 368 5.05 -18.79 -8.79
N ALA A 369 5.09 -19.84 -9.62
CA ALA A 369 6.04 -20.94 -9.49
C ALA A 369 7.50 -20.45 -9.62
N ASN A 370 7.78 -19.54 -10.55
CA ASN A 370 9.11 -18.96 -10.70
C ASN A 370 9.49 -18.04 -9.53
N LEU A 371 8.54 -17.36 -8.89
CA LEU A 371 8.80 -16.61 -7.67
C LEU A 371 9.21 -17.53 -6.51
N VAL A 372 8.60 -18.71 -6.38
CA VAL A 372 9.03 -19.73 -5.39
C VAL A 372 10.46 -20.18 -5.69
N ARG A 373 10.77 -20.53 -6.95
CA ARG A 373 12.13 -20.91 -7.37
C ARG A 373 13.16 -19.82 -7.10
N LYS A 374 12.78 -18.55 -7.30
CA LYS A 374 13.64 -17.40 -7.08
C LYS A 374 14.17 -17.31 -5.65
N LEU A 375 13.44 -17.83 -4.65
CA LEU A 375 13.91 -17.88 -3.26
C LEU A 375 15.24 -18.62 -3.08
N TRP A 376 15.48 -19.66 -3.88
CA TRP A 376 16.74 -20.39 -3.87
C TRP A 376 17.94 -19.55 -4.33
N PHE A 377 17.70 -18.70 -5.34
CA PHE A 377 18.73 -17.87 -5.96
C PHE A 377 18.95 -16.56 -5.18
N ASP A 378 17.89 -15.97 -4.62
CA ASP A 378 17.97 -14.76 -3.80
C ASP A 378 18.60 -15.00 -2.41
N GLY A 379 18.69 -16.27 -1.97
CA GLY A 379 19.37 -16.68 -0.75
C GLY A 379 20.88 -16.86 -0.90
N ALA A 380 21.42 -16.77 -2.13
CA ALA A 380 22.85 -16.65 -2.34
C ALA A 380 23.20 -15.17 -2.30
N SER A 381 24.00 -14.74 -1.32
CA SER A 381 24.69 -13.47 -1.43
C SER A 381 25.42 -13.45 -2.78
N VAL A 382 25.45 -12.32 -3.48
CA VAL A 382 26.27 -12.13 -4.69
C VAL A 382 27.79 -12.31 -4.38
N LEU A 383 28.13 -12.48 -3.09
CA LEU A 383 29.47 -12.76 -2.57
C LEU A 383 29.65 -14.21 -2.06
N ASP A 384 28.59 -15.03 -2.00
CA ASP A 384 28.70 -16.43 -1.61
C ASP A 384 29.09 -17.29 -2.81
N VAL A 385 30.38 -17.59 -2.93
CA VAL A 385 30.88 -18.59 -3.87
C VAL A 385 30.43 -19.95 -3.39
N ARG A 386 29.43 -20.54 -4.04
CA ARG A 386 29.10 -21.96 -3.86
C ARG A 386 30.18 -22.80 -4.55
N PRO A 387 30.62 -23.92 -3.96
CA PRO A 387 31.41 -24.91 -4.66
C PRO A 387 30.64 -25.32 -5.92
N VAL A 388 31.32 -25.35 -7.06
CA VAL A 388 30.78 -26.03 -8.24
C VAL A 388 30.87 -27.52 -7.92
N ASP A 389 29.73 -28.19 -7.78
CA ASP A 389 29.72 -29.66 -7.68
C ASP A 389 30.39 -30.23 -8.93
N ALA A 390 31.41 -31.06 -8.71
CA ALA A 390 32.29 -31.63 -9.73
C ALA A 390 31.63 -32.73 -10.57
#